data_AF-A0A0F9VRX5-F1
#
_entry.id   AF-A0A0F9VRX5-F1
#
_cell.length_a   1.000
_cell.length_b   1.000
_cell.length_c   1.000
_cell.angle_alpha   90.00
_cell.angle_beta   90.00
_cell.angle_gamma   90.00
#
_symmetry.space_group_name_H-M   'P 1'
#
loop_
_entity.id
_entity.type
_entity.pdbx_description
1 polymer ?
#
loop_
_entity_poly.entity_id
_entity_poly.type
_entity_poly.pdbx_seq_one_letter_code
_entity_poly.pdbx_strand_id
1 'polypeptide(L)'
;MNPRNYKAVDWQARYNELANSTENKLLKHFYAGAYNQDKAAVKDVPFVAMDFETTGLNSQNDDIVSVGLVPFSLKRIYCKHSRHWVVQPRRNLHEESILIHGITHSEVDDAPDFNQIIEPLLEALSGKVVVVHYAAIERHFLNNALLLRLKEGIEFALVDTMELEKRALKARQGLLGRVFNTKLGSLRLTDCRARYSLPAYQNHNALTDALATAELLQAQLNHHYRVDTPISELWG
;
A
#
# COMPACT_ATOMS: atom_id res chain seq x y z
N MET A 1 14.10 4.59 -14.81
CA MET A 1 14.71 4.00 -13.60
C MET A 1 14.44 2.51 -13.61
N ASN A 2 15.46 1.70 -13.33
CA ASN A 2 15.37 0.24 -13.29
C ASN A 2 14.36 -0.18 -12.20
N PRO A 3 13.35 -1.04 -12.46
CA PRO A 3 12.52 -1.57 -11.39
C PRO A 3 13.41 -2.39 -10.46
N ARG A 4 13.80 -1.80 -9.32
CA ARG A 4 14.54 -2.52 -8.28
C ARG A 4 13.70 -3.71 -7.85
N ASN A 5 14.31 -4.89 -7.79
CA ASN A 5 13.68 -6.07 -7.23
C ASN A 5 13.60 -5.89 -5.70
N TYR A 6 12.56 -5.22 -5.21
CA TYR A 6 12.34 -4.93 -3.79
C TYR A 6 12.27 -6.19 -2.91
N LYS A 7 12.04 -7.36 -3.51
CA LYS A 7 12.04 -8.66 -2.81
C LYS A 7 13.41 -9.08 -2.29
N ALA A 8 14.49 -8.55 -2.84
CA ALA A 8 15.86 -8.89 -2.46
C ALA A 8 16.56 -7.80 -1.64
N VAL A 9 15.84 -6.75 -1.25
CA VAL A 9 16.39 -5.63 -0.49
C VAL A 9 16.45 -6.00 0.99
N ASP A 10 17.62 -5.84 1.60
CA ASP A 10 17.76 -5.77 3.06
C ASP A 10 17.26 -4.39 3.51
N TRP A 11 16.05 -4.36 4.05
CA TRP A 11 15.39 -3.09 4.36
C TRP A 11 16.03 -2.40 5.56
N GLN A 12 16.59 -3.17 6.49
CA GLN A 12 17.35 -2.59 7.61
C GLN A 12 18.57 -1.81 7.10
N ALA A 13 19.38 -2.43 6.24
CA ALA A 13 20.53 -1.76 5.64
C ALA A 13 20.10 -0.57 4.77
N ARG A 14 19.02 -0.74 3.98
CA ARG A 14 18.52 0.31 3.08
C ARG A 14 18.00 1.53 3.83
N TYR A 15 17.25 1.35 4.92
CA TYR A 15 16.77 2.46 5.72
C TYR A 15 17.90 3.20 6.43
N ASN A 16 18.95 2.49 6.90
CA ASN A 16 20.12 3.14 7.46
C ASN A 16 20.87 4.01 6.43
N GLU A 17 21.02 3.52 5.20
CA GLU A 17 21.60 4.30 4.09
C GLU A 17 20.76 5.54 3.77
N LEU A 18 19.45 5.38 3.67
CA LEU A 18 18.51 6.47 3.37
C LEU A 18 18.42 7.51 4.49
N ALA A 19 18.40 7.09 5.75
CA ALA A 19 18.43 7.99 6.91
C ALA A 19 19.70 8.87 6.95
N ASN A 20 20.83 8.33 6.50
CA ASN A 20 22.11 9.03 6.46
C ASN A 20 22.28 9.94 5.23
N SER A 21 21.59 9.63 4.12
CA SER A 21 21.75 10.35 2.84
C SER A 21 20.66 11.38 2.56
N THR A 22 19.49 11.27 3.20
CA THR A 22 18.40 12.25 3.02
C THR A 22 18.70 13.56 3.76
N GLU A 23 18.39 14.68 3.12
CA GLU A 23 18.53 16.02 3.74
C GLU A 23 17.21 16.48 4.37
N ASN A 24 16.08 16.02 3.81
CA ASN A 24 14.76 16.32 4.31
C ASN A 24 14.50 15.72 5.71
N LYS A 25 14.11 16.57 6.66
CA LYS A 25 13.89 16.18 8.06
C LYS A 25 12.75 15.17 8.24
N LEU A 26 11.68 15.26 7.46
CA LEU A 26 10.53 14.36 7.54
C LEU A 26 10.91 12.96 7.06
N LEU A 27 11.62 12.87 5.93
CA LEU A 27 12.14 11.60 5.43
C LEU A 27 13.18 10.99 6.37
N LYS A 28 14.08 11.81 6.93
CA LYS A 28 15.05 11.37 7.95
C LYS A 28 14.35 10.75 9.16
N HIS A 29 13.30 11.41 9.66
CA HIS A 29 12.50 10.90 10.77
C HIS A 29 11.77 9.60 10.40
N PHE A 30 11.16 9.53 9.22
CA PHE A 30 10.52 8.33 8.70
C PHE A 30 11.50 7.15 8.66
N TYR A 31 12.68 7.30 8.04
CA TYR A 31 13.64 6.21 7.92
C TYR A 31 14.22 5.77 9.27
N ALA A 32 14.44 6.70 10.20
CA ALA A 32 14.88 6.37 11.55
C ALA A 32 13.84 5.55 12.35
N GLY A 33 12.54 5.78 12.08
CA GLY A 33 11.43 5.04 12.70
C GLY A 33 10.88 3.89 11.87
N ALA A 34 11.38 3.67 10.64
CA ALA A 34 10.85 2.66 9.73
C ALA A 34 11.01 1.25 10.32
N TYR A 35 10.01 0.40 10.08
CA TYR A 35 10.04 -0.98 10.54
C TYR A 35 11.18 -1.74 9.84
N ASN A 36 12.16 -2.24 10.60
CA ASN A 36 13.43 -2.77 10.07
C ASN A 36 13.77 -4.19 10.54
N GLN A 37 12.78 -4.96 11.01
CA GLN A 37 12.98 -6.33 11.50
C GLN A 37 12.56 -7.37 10.45
N ASP A 38 13.36 -7.55 9.40
CA ASP A 38 13.06 -8.42 8.25
C ASP A 38 12.86 -9.91 8.59
N LYS A 39 13.41 -10.34 9.74
CA LYS A 39 13.31 -11.73 10.24
C LYS A 39 12.21 -11.92 11.28
N ALA A 40 11.48 -10.86 11.64
CA ALA A 40 10.38 -10.98 12.59
C ALA A 40 9.27 -11.86 12.03
N ALA A 41 8.64 -12.65 12.91
CA ALA A 41 7.48 -13.43 12.58
C ALA A 41 6.29 -12.52 12.24
N VAL A 42 5.55 -12.83 11.17
CA VAL A 42 4.39 -12.04 10.70
C VAL A 42 3.34 -11.75 11.79
N LYS A 43 3.20 -12.63 12.79
CA LYS A 43 2.27 -12.43 13.93
C LYS A 43 2.65 -11.26 14.85
N ASP A 44 3.93 -10.89 14.87
CA ASP A 44 4.50 -9.86 15.75
C ASP A 44 4.71 -8.53 15.00
N VAL A 45 4.41 -8.50 13.69
CA VAL A 45 4.58 -7.32 12.85
C VAL A 45 3.39 -6.36 13.00
N PRO A 46 3.62 -5.08 13.29
CA PRO A 46 2.62 -4.04 13.16
C PRO A 46 2.48 -3.61 11.69
N PHE A 47 1.25 -3.55 11.20
CA PHE A 47 0.94 -3.22 9.81
C PHE A 47 0.13 -1.93 9.69
N VAL A 48 0.18 -1.33 8.51
CA VAL A 48 -0.76 -0.28 8.08
C VAL A 48 -1.15 -0.54 6.63
N ALA A 49 -2.43 -0.79 6.40
CA ALA A 49 -2.95 -0.85 5.05
C ALA A 49 -3.10 0.56 4.51
N MET A 50 -2.70 0.77 3.26
CA MET A 50 -2.72 2.05 2.57
C MET A 50 -3.35 1.86 1.20
N ASP A 51 -4.18 2.83 0.82
CA ASP A 51 -4.79 2.90 -0.50
C ASP A 51 -4.93 4.38 -0.90
N PHE A 52 -4.86 4.65 -2.21
CA PHE A 52 -4.99 5.98 -2.78
C PHE A 52 -6.09 6.01 -3.84
N GLU A 53 -6.89 7.07 -3.81
CA GLU A 53 -7.62 7.51 -5.01
C GLU A 53 -6.79 8.56 -5.73
N THR A 54 -6.80 8.51 -7.06
CA THR A 54 -5.95 9.35 -7.91
C THR A 54 -6.73 9.93 -9.09
N THR A 55 -6.24 11.02 -9.67
CA THR A 55 -6.87 11.63 -10.86
C THR A 55 -6.83 10.73 -12.09
N GLY A 56 -5.91 9.75 -12.11
CA GLY A 56 -5.66 8.77 -13.16
C GLY A 56 -4.59 7.76 -12.73
N LEU A 57 -4.08 6.93 -13.64
CA LEU A 57 -3.19 5.80 -13.29
C LEU A 57 -1.69 6.08 -13.47
N ASN A 58 -1.31 7.25 -13.98
CA ASN A 58 0.08 7.59 -14.26
C ASN A 58 0.60 8.63 -13.27
N SER A 59 1.29 8.17 -12.22
CA SER A 59 1.94 9.05 -11.22
C SER A 59 2.86 10.16 -11.76
N GLN A 60 3.28 10.13 -13.03
CA GLN A 60 4.03 11.23 -13.65
C GLN A 60 3.13 12.37 -14.11
N ASN A 61 1.87 12.10 -14.41
CA ASN A 61 0.89 13.03 -14.97
C ASN A 61 -0.41 13.12 -14.15
N ASP A 62 -0.56 12.32 -13.10
CA ASP A 62 -1.72 12.25 -12.23
C ASP A 62 -1.34 12.51 -10.78
N ASP A 63 -2.29 13.00 -9.99
CA ASP A 63 -2.10 13.35 -8.58
C ASP A 63 -2.97 12.46 -7.66
N ILE A 64 -2.55 12.37 -6.40
CA ILE A 64 -3.36 11.76 -5.32
C ILE A 64 -4.48 12.73 -4.97
N VAL A 65 -5.70 12.22 -4.82
CA VAL A 65 -6.89 12.98 -4.38
C VAL A 65 -7.46 12.46 -3.07
N SER A 66 -7.15 11.21 -2.70
CA SER A 66 -7.48 10.70 -1.37
C SER A 66 -6.45 9.70 -0.86
N VAL A 67 -6.26 9.68 0.46
CA VAL A 67 -5.37 8.76 1.17
C VAL A 67 -6.13 8.07 2.30
N GLY A 68 -6.19 6.74 2.28
CA GLY A 68 -6.76 5.92 3.34
C GLY A 68 -5.67 5.12 4.04
N LEU A 69 -5.64 5.18 5.38
CA LEU A 69 -4.72 4.39 6.21
C LEU A 69 -5.49 3.62 7.29
N VAL A 70 -5.22 2.33 7.41
CA VAL A 70 -5.82 1.46 8.42
C VAL A 70 -4.73 0.67 9.15
N PRO A 71 -4.35 1.04 10.38
CA PRO A 71 -3.39 0.27 11.16
C PRO A 71 -4.01 -1.04 11.67
N PHE A 72 -3.21 -2.11 11.65
CA PHE A 72 -3.66 -3.43 12.09
C PHE A 72 -2.49 -4.32 12.53
N SER A 73 -2.86 -5.46 13.11
CA SER A 73 -1.99 -6.61 13.40
C SER A 73 -2.66 -7.86 12.84
N LEU A 74 -1.99 -9.02 12.89
CA LEU A 74 -2.62 -10.27 12.49
C LEU A 74 -3.90 -10.62 13.29
N LYS A 75 -4.05 -10.07 14.51
CA LYS A 75 -5.18 -10.38 15.40
C LYS A 75 -6.33 -9.38 15.34
N ARG A 76 -6.06 -8.15 14.92
CA ARG A 76 -7.01 -7.04 15.06
C ARG A 76 -6.72 -5.89 14.11
N ILE A 77 -7.79 -5.31 13.57
CA ILE A 77 -7.79 -4.01 12.88
C ILE A 77 -8.13 -2.90 13.88
N TYR A 78 -7.37 -1.81 13.85
CA TYR A 78 -7.47 -0.73 14.81
C TYR A 78 -8.24 0.48 14.23
N CYS A 79 -9.53 0.33 13.92
CA CYS A 79 -10.32 1.35 13.20
C CYS A 79 -10.31 2.75 13.83
N LYS A 80 -10.20 2.86 15.17
CA LYS A 80 -10.10 4.15 15.87
C LYS A 80 -8.86 4.96 15.45
N HIS A 81 -7.81 4.27 15.00
CA HIS A 81 -6.55 4.87 14.57
C HIS A 81 -6.45 5.01 13.05
N SER A 82 -7.51 4.68 12.31
CA SER A 82 -7.55 4.94 10.87
C SER A 82 -7.43 6.44 10.58
N ARG A 83 -6.93 6.73 9.37
CA ARG A 83 -6.85 8.09 8.85
C ARG A 83 -7.40 8.10 7.44
N HIS A 84 -8.09 9.18 7.10
CA HIS A 84 -8.59 9.43 5.77
C HIS A 84 -8.44 10.90 5.48
N TRP A 85 -7.85 11.20 4.33
CA TRP A 85 -7.72 12.56 3.82
C TRP A 85 -8.26 12.59 2.41
N VAL A 86 -9.09 13.59 2.11
CA VAL A 86 -9.22 14.12 0.75
C VAL A 86 -8.16 15.21 0.62
N VAL A 87 -7.51 15.31 -0.53
CA VAL A 87 -6.43 16.27 -0.78
C VAL A 87 -6.66 16.97 -2.11
N GLN A 88 -6.29 18.25 -2.15
CA GLN A 88 -6.36 19.03 -3.37
C GLN A 88 -5.25 18.59 -4.34
N PRO A 89 -5.59 18.06 -5.54
CA PRO A 89 -4.59 17.78 -6.56
C PRO A 89 -4.09 19.09 -7.17
N ARG A 90 -2.86 19.11 -7.68
CA ARG A 90 -2.36 20.23 -8.51
C ARG A 90 -2.66 20.03 -9.98
N ARG A 91 -3.14 18.85 -10.35
CA ARG A 91 -3.56 18.49 -11.70
C ARG A 91 -5.07 18.39 -11.77
N ASN A 92 -5.59 18.56 -12.97
CA ASN A 92 -7.03 18.56 -13.19
C ASN A 92 -7.63 17.19 -12.82
N LEU A 93 -8.75 17.23 -12.10
CA LEU A 93 -9.59 16.07 -11.87
C LEU A 93 -10.29 15.70 -13.19
N HIS A 94 -10.19 14.44 -13.61
CA HIS A 94 -10.84 13.95 -14.83
C HIS A 94 -12.24 13.45 -14.50
N GLU A 95 -13.25 13.70 -15.36
CA GLU A 95 -14.61 13.21 -15.12
C GLU A 95 -14.66 11.69 -14.91
N GLU A 96 -13.81 10.94 -15.62
CA GLU A 96 -13.68 9.49 -15.47
C GLU A 96 -13.24 9.07 -14.06
N SER A 97 -12.33 9.80 -13.41
CA SER A 97 -11.92 9.47 -12.03
C SER A 97 -13.00 9.81 -11.02
N ILE A 98 -13.73 10.92 -11.21
CA ILE A 98 -14.90 11.26 -10.39
C ILE A 98 -15.96 10.15 -10.45
N LEU A 99 -16.24 9.60 -11.64
CA LEU A 99 -17.20 8.51 -11.80
C LEU A 99 -16.76 7.22 -11.08
N ILE A 100 -15.45 7.03 -10.87
CA ILE A 100 -14.89 5.87 -10.19
C ILE A 100 -14.98 6.05 -8.68
N HIS A 101 -14.33 7.09 -8.13
CA HIS A 101 -14.17 7.27 -6.68
C HIS A 101 -15.19 8.19 -6.02
N GLY A 102 -16.03 8.87 -6.81
CA GLY A 102 -17.11 9.72 -6.31
C GLY A 102 -16.68 11.01 -5.61
N ILE A 103 -15.38 11.35 -5.63
CA ILE A 103 -14.85 12.58 -5.00
C ILE A 103 -15.04 13.71 -6.00
N THR A 104 -15.84 14.69 -5.61
CA THR A 104 -16.27 15.79 -6.47
C THR A 104 -15.25 16.92 -6.54
N HIS A 105 -15.41 17.81 -7.53
CA HIS A 105 -14.57 19.00 -7.65
C HIS A 105 -14.66 19.89 -6.39
N SER A 106 -15.86 20.04 -5.82
CA SER A 106 -16.07 20.78 -4.58
C SER A 106 -15.34 20.18 -3.38
N GLU A 107 -15.30 18.84 -3.27
CA GLU A 107 -14.59 18.18 -2.17
C GLU A 107 -13.08 18.35 -2.26
N VAL A 108 -12.51 18.34 -3.48
CA VAL A 108 -11.07 18.56 -3.66
C VAL A 108 -10.69 20.04 -3.54
N ASP A 109 -11.58 20.97 -3.89
CA ASP A 109 -11.32 22.41 -3.79
C ASP A 109 -11.24 22.88 -2.33
N ASP A 110 -12.05 22.30 -1.44
CA ASP A 110 -12.04 22.57 0.00
C ASP A 110 -10.99 21.74 0.77
N ALA A 111 -10.32 20.80 0.10
CA ALA A 111 -9.35 19.91 0.71
C ALA A 111 -7.97 20.55 0.89
N PRO A 112 -7.17 20.11 1.88
CA PRO A 112 -5.81 20.59 2.03
C PRO A 112 -4.89 20.16 0.86
N ASP A 113 -3.94 21.01 0.46
CA ASP A 113 -2.80 20.58 -0.40
C ASP A 113 -2.05 19.42 0.28
N PHE A 114 -1.62 18.44 -0.52
CA PHE A 114 -0.89 17.26 -0.06
C PHE A 114 0.25 17.58 0.91
N ASN A 115 0.94 18.72 0.75
CA ASN A 115 1.99 19.20 1.66
C ASN A 115 1.59 19.21 3.13
N GLN A 116 0.33 19.55 3.42
CA GLN A 116 -0.18 19.66 4.78
C GLN A 116 -0.37 18.29 5.44
N ILE A 117 -0.45 17.22 4.64
CA ILE A 117 -0.62 15.85 5.15
C ILE A 117 0.65 15.01 5.12
N ILE A 118 1.75 15.49 4.52
CA ILE A 118 2.99 14.70 4.38
C ILE A 118 3.52 14.23 5.74
N GLU A 119 3.66 15.15 6.69
CA GLU A 119 4.15 14.83 8.04
C GLU A 119 3.25 13.81 8.76
N PRO A 120 1.93 14.05 8.95
CA PRO A 120 1.07 13.08 9.62
C PRO A 120 0.91 11.76 8.84
N LEU A 121 1.05 11.77 7.50
CA LEU A 121 1.11 10.56 6.69
C LEU A 121 2.34 9.73 7.05
N LEU A 122 3.54 10.32 6.99
CA LEU A 122 4.78 9.61 7.30
C LEU A 122 4.84 9.13 8.76
N GLU A 123 4.30 9.91 9.71
CA GLU A 123 4.15 9.49 11.11
C GLU A 123 3.23 8.27 11.24
N ALA A 124 2.11 8.25 10.51
CA ALA A 124 1.18 7.13 10.53
C ALA A 124 1.80 5.84 9.94
N LEU A 125 2.70 5.97 8.95
CA LEU A 125 3.44 4.85 8.36
C LEU A 125 4.62 4.38 9.23
N SER A 126 5.23 5.28 10.00
CA SER A 126 6.40 4.98 10.81
C SER A 126 6.15 3.83 11.80
N GLY A 127 7.17 2.99 11.96
CA GLY A 127 7.15 1.80 12.82
C GLY A 127 6.26 0.66 12.33
N LYS A 128 5.69 0.72 11.11
CA LYS A 128 4.76 -0.28 10.58
C LYS A 128 5.19 -0.75 9.20
N VAL A 129 4.86 -1.98 8.86
CA VAL A 129 4.95 -2.48 7.48
C VAL A 129 3.74 -2.00 6.70
N VAL A 130 3.99 -1.31 5.59
CA VAL A 130 2.92 -0.84 4.70
C VAL A 130 2.33 -2.03 3.94
N VAL A 131 1.02 -2.06 3.78
CA VAL A 131 0.30 -3.11 3.05
C VAL A 131 -0.58 -2.45 2.01
N VAL A 132 -0.46 -2.89 0.77
CA VAL A 132 -1.23 -2.34 -0.36
C VAL A 132 -1.81 -3.47 -1.19
N HIS A 133 -2.80 -3.16 -2.01
CA HIS A 133 -3.29 -4.16 -2.95
C HIS A 133 -2.45 -4.24 -4.23
N TYR A 134 -1.92 -3.13 -4.75
CA TYR A 134 -1.12 -3.14 -5.97
C TYR A 134 0.03 -2.14 -5.94
N ALA A 135 1.21 -2.61 -5.49
CA ALA A 135 2.33 -1.75 -5.13
C ALA A 135 2.85 -0.85 -6.25
N ALA A 136 2.59 -1.16 -7.51
CA ALA A 136 2.97 -0.30 -8.62
C ALA A 136 2.25 1.06 -8.59
N ILE A 137 1.07 1.16 -7.97
CA ILE A 137 0.37 2.44 -7.82
C ILE A 137 0.94 3.20 -6.62
N GLU A 138 0.75 2.69 -5.40
CA GLU A 138 1.02 3.48 -4.20
C GLU A 138 2.50 3.85 -4.06
N ARG A 139 3.43 2.96 -4.44
CA ARG A 139 4.86 3.28 -4.42
C ARG A 139 5.18 4.46 -5.34
N HIS A 140 4.69 4.43 -6.57
CA HIS A 140 5.02 5.44 -7.57
C HIS A 140 4.32 6.77 -7.29
N PHE A 141 3.06 6.75 -6.88
CA PHE A 141 2.33 7.96 -6.50
C PHE A 141 2.95 8.64 -5.27
N LEU A 142 3.23 7.90 -4.19
CA LEU A 142 3.83 8.50 -3.00
C LEU A 142 5.24 9.02 -3.29
N ASN A 143 6.08 8.24 -3.99
CA ASN A 143 7.43 8.66 -4.35
C ASN A 143 7.43 9.93 -5.23
N ASN A 144 6.57 9.99 -6.25
CA ASN A 144 6.52 11.16 -7.13
C ASN A 144 5.94 12.39 -6.43
N ALA A 145 4.92 12.20 -5.58
CA ALA A 145 4.41 13.28 -4.76
C ALA A 145 5.52 13.89 -3.89
N LEU A 146 6.31 13.06 -3.19
CA LEU A 146 7.40 13.55 -2.36
C LEU A 146 8.57 14.14 -3.18
N LEU A 147 8.91 13.59 -4.34
CA LEU A 147 9.90 14.20 -5.25
C LEU A 147 9.47 15.62 -5.68
N LEU A 148 8.19 15.81 -6.01
CA LEU A 148 7.69 17.12 -6.43
C LEU A 148 7.66 18.13 -5.28
N ARG A 149 7.27 17.69 -4.08
CA ARG A 149 7.02 18.53 -2.90
C ARG A 149 8.26 18.76 -2.03
N LEU A 150 9.01 17.71 -1.76
CA LEU A 150 10.17 17.69 -0.86
C LEU A 150 11.51 17.69 -1.59
N LYS A 151 11.52 17.51 -2.93
CA LYS A 151 12.73 17.34 -3.77
C LYS A 151 13.52 16.06 -3.50
N GLU A 152 12.94 15.15 -2.73
CA GLU A 152 13.49 13.84 -2.41
C GLU A 152 12.37 12.78 -2.46
N GLY A 153 12.72 11.57 -2.93
CA GLY A 153 11.78 10.45 -3.03
C GLY A 153 11.71 9.62 -1.75
N ILE A 154 10.88 8.58 -1.77
CA ILE A 154 10.74 7.65 -0.65
C ILE A 154 10.81 6.20 -1.11
N GLU A 155 11.47 5.38 -0.30
CA GLU A 155 11.50 3.93 -0.46
C GLU A 155 11.08 3.27 0.86
N PHE A 156 10.28 2.22 0.79
CA PHE A 156 9.85 1.50 1.99
C PHE A 156 9.47 0.05 1.69
N ALA A 157 9.70 -0.83 2.65
CA ALA A 157 9.21 -2.19 2.68
C ALA A 157 7.68 -2.17 2.67
N LEU A 158 7.08 -3.03 1.86
CA LEU A 158 5.65 -3.27 1.91
C LEU A 158 5.33 -4.72 1.55
N VAL A 159 4.09 -5.07 1.83
CA VAL A 159 3.44 -6.31 1.38
C VAL A 159 2.40 -5.97 0.32
N ASP A 160 2.47 -6.65 -0.82
CA ASP A 160 1.52 -6.52 -1.93
C ASP A 160 0.55 -7.73 -1.91
N THR A 161 -0.70 -7.50 -1.53
CA THR A 161 -1.70 -8.58 -1.40
C THR A 161 -2.12 -9.17 -2.74
N MET A 162 -2.04 -8.43 -3.85
CA MET A 162 -2.28 -8.97 -5.19
C MET A 162 -1.19 -9.95 -5.59
N GLU A 163 0.07 -9.66 -5.29
CA GLU A 163 1.19 -10.56 -5.55
C GLU A 163 1.11 -11.82 -4.66
N LEU A 164 0.73 -11.67 -3.38
CA LEU A 164 0.48 -12.84 -2.52
C LEU A 164 -0.64 -13.73 -3.08
N GLU A 165 -1.73 -13.12 -3.56
CA GLU A 165 -2.84 -13.85 -4.18
C GLU A 165 -2.38 -14.59 -5.44
N LYS A 166 -1.61 -13.90 -6.30
CA LYS A 166 -1.05 -14.49 -7.52
C LYS A 166 -0.15 -15.68 -7.21
N ARG A 167 0.66 -15.61 -6.16
CA ARG A 167 1.49 -16.74 -5.69
C ARG A 167 0.60 -17.90 -5.25
N ALA A 168 -0.44 -17.64 -4.45
CA ALA A 168 -1.38 -18.66 -3.98
C ALA A 168 -2.12 -19.35 -5.13
N LEU A 169 -2.64 -18.59 -6.10
CA LEU A 169 -3.31 -19.15 -7.29
C LEU A 169 -2.35 -19.98 -8.15
N LYS A 170 -1.12 -19.52 -8.36
CA LYS A 170 -0.09 -20.28 -9.10
C LYS A 170 0.33 -21.56 -8.38
N ALA A 171 0.30 -21.58 -7.06
CA ALA A 171 0.55 -22.79 -6.26
C ALA A 171 -0.60 -23.79 -6.41
N ARG A 172 -1.87 -23.32 -6.37
CA ARG A 172 -3.07 -24.14 -6.56
C ARG A 172 -3.16 -24.77 -7.95
N GLN A 173 -2.72 -24.08 -9.01
CA GLN A 173 -2.72 -24.62 -10.38
C GLN A 173 -1.79 -25.84 -10.54
N GLY A 174 -0.73 -25.95 -9.73
CA GLY A 174 0.26 -27.03 -9.82
C GLY A 174 0.96 -27.10 -11.19
N LEU A 175 1.60 -28.25 -11.46
CA LEU A 175 2.31 -28.49 -12.72
C LEU A 175 1.35 -28.66 -13.91
N LEU A 176 0.25 -29.40 -13.73
CA LEU A 176 -0.72 -29.66 -14.80
C LEU A 176 -1.42 -28.39 -15.28
N GLY A 177 -1.88 -27.53 -14.37
CA GLY A 177 -2.54 -26.27 -14.75
C GLY A 177 -1.64 -25.31 -15.52
N ARG A 178 -0.31 -25.36 -15.31
CA ARG A 178 0.69 -24.60 -16.08
C ARG A 178 0.87 -25.16 -17.48
N VAL A 179 0.95 -26.49 -17.61
CA VAL A 179 1.08 -27.19 -18.90
C VAL A 179 -0.13 -26.91 -19.79
N PHE A 180 -1.33 -26.88 -19.21
CA PHE A 180 -2.57 -26.59 -19.95
C PHE A 180 -2.93 -25.10 -20.03
N ASN A 181 -2.02 -24.21 -19.62
CA ASN A 181 -2.18 -22.76 -19.64
C ASN A 181 -3.54 -22.26 -19.09
N THR A 182 -3.99 -22.86 -17.99
CA THR A 182 -5.26 -22.47 -17.35
C THR A 182 -5.19 -21.00 -16.90
N LYS A 183 -6.21 -20.21 -17.24
CA LYS A 183 -6.26 -18.79 -16.86
C LYS A 183 -6.24 -18.65 -15.34
N LEU A 184 -5.39 -17.77 -14.84
CA LEU A 184 -5.42 -17.33 -13.45
C LEU A 184 -6.73 -16.55 -13.20
N GLY A 185 -7.32 -16.73 -12.03
CA GLY A 185 -8.50 -15.98 -11.61
C GLY A 185 -8.23 -14.47 -11.51
N SER A 186 -9.30 -13.68 -11.46
CA SER A 186 -9.18 -12.22 -11.31
C SER A 186 -8.43 -11.85 -10.03
N LEU A 187 -7.54 -10.86 -10.16
CA LEU A 187 -6.70 -10.35 -9.09
C LEU A 187 -7.22 -9.03 -8.50
N ARG A 188 -8.41 -8.57 -8.89
CA ARG A 188 -9.03 -7.37 -8.29
C ARG A 188 -9.31 -7.61 -6.81
N LEU A 189 -9.26 -6.55 -6.00
CA LEU A 189 -9.43 -6.62 -4.54
C LEU A 189 -10.72 -7.35 -4.15
N THR A 190 -11.84 -6.99 -4.77
CA THR A 190 -13.15 -7.65 -4.55
C THR A 190 -13.12 -9.15 -4.83
N ASP A 191 -12.52 -9.55 -5.94
CA ASP A 191 -12.49 -10.94 -6.37
C ASP A 191 -11.57 -11.76 -5.47
N CYS A 192 -10.47 -11.17 -4.99
CA CYS A 192 -9.60 -11.76 -3.98
C CYS A 192 -10.37 -11.97 -2.67
N ARG A 193 -11.03 -10.93 -2.16
CA ARG A 193 -11.82 -10.98 -0.92
C ARG A 193 -12.93 -12.03 -0.97
N ALA A 194 -13.63 -12.13 -2.09
CA ALA A 194 -14.69 -13.12 -2.28
C ALA A 194 -14.17 -14.57 -2.16
N ARG A 195 -12.93 -14.85 -2.58
CA ARG A 195 -12.31 -16.18 -2.45
C ARG A 195 -12.01 -16.60 -1.02
N TYR A 196 -11.95 -15.65 -0.09
CA TYR A 196 -11.81 -15.90 1.34
C TYR A 196 -13.13 -15.70 2.10
N SER A 197 -14.25 -15.57 1.39
CA SER A 197 -15.58 -15.34 1.98
C SER A 197 -15.66 -14.09 2.86
N LEU A 198 -14.88 -13.06 2.55
CA LEU A 198 -14.93 -11.76 3.23
C LEU A 198 -16.16 -10.94 2.77
N PRO A 199 -16.70 -10.06 3.63
CA PRO A 199 -17.86 -9.24 3.30
C PRO A 199 -17.58 -8.30 2.12
N ALA A 200 -18.62 -8.03 1.33
CA ALA A 200 -18.56 -7.06 0.25
C ALA A 200 -18.62 -5.62 0.80
N TYR A 201 -17.81 -4.75 0.21
CA TYR A 201 -17.84 -3.30 0.45
C TYR A 201 -18.07 -2.56 -0.87
N GLN A 202 -18.43 -1.28 -0.77
CA GLN A 202 -18.31 -0.38 -1.91
C GLN A 202 -16.84 -0.08 -2.16
N ASN A 203 -16.41 -0.21 -3.42
CA ASN A 203 -15.05 0.10 -3.84
C ASN A 203 -14.90 1.59 -4.12
N HIS A 204 -13.65 2.01 -4.35
CA HIS A 204 -13.26 3.34 -4.80
C HIS A 204 -13.48 4.39 -3.71
N ASN A 205 -13.16 3.98 -2.49
CA ASN A 205 -13.00 4.86 -1.36
C ASN A 205 -11.74 4.42 -0.62
N ALA A 206 -10.69 5.23 -0.67
CA ALA A 206 -9.37 4.90 -0.13
C ALA A 206 -9.41 4.32 1.30
N LEU A 207 -10.24 4.84 2.20
CA LEU A 207 -10.33 4.29 3.56
C LEU A 207 -10.95 2.89 3.59
N THR A 208 -12.02 2.69 2.82
CA THR A 208 -12.72 1.41 2.71
C THR A 208 -11.86 0.36 2.01
N ASP A 209 -11.12 0.76 0.97
CA ASP A 209 -10.21 -0.13 0.24
C ASP A 209 -8.96 -0.47 1.06
N ALA A 210 -8.44 0.46 1.86
CA ALA A 210 -7.40 0.17 2.85
C ALA A 210 -7.89 -0.81 3.93
N LEU A 211 -9.11 -0.64 4.44
CA LEU A 211 -9.73 -1.61 5.36
C LEU A 211 -9.87 -2.99 4.70
N ALA A 212 -10.35 -3.01 3.47
CA ALA A 212 -10.52 -4.23 2.70
C ALA A 212 -9.19 -4.95 2.45
N THR A 213 -8.12 -4.20 2.24
CA THR A 213 -6.75 -4.70 2.06
C THR A 213 -6.20 -5.28 3.37
N ALA A 214 -6.45 -4.64 4.51
CA ALA A 214 -6.05 -5.16 5.82
C ALA A 214 -6.71 -6.52 6.12
N GLU A 215 -8.02 -6.64 5.91
CA GLU A 215 -8.76 -7.89 6.07
C GLU A 215 -8.28 -8.97 5.09
N LEU A 216 -8.01 -8.60 3.83
CA LEU A 216 -7.49 -9.53 2.83
C LEU A 216 -6.13 -10.09 3.27
N LEU A 217 -5.21 -9.25 3.76
CA LEU A 217 -3.92 -9.75 4.23
C LEU A 217 -4.11 -10.70 5.43
N GLN A 218 -4.94 -10.36 6.42
CA GLN A 218 -5.23 -11.26 7.54
C GLN A 218 -5.74 -12.62 7.05
N ALA A 219 -6.66 -12.63 6.08
CA ALA A 219 -7.20 -13.86 5.50
C ALA A 219 -6.12 -14.65 4.73
N GLN A 220 -5.33 -14.00 3.88
CA GLN A 220 -4.23 -14.63 3.14
C GLN A 220 -3.20 -15.26 4.07
N LEU A 221 -2.79 -14.54 5.12
CA LEU A 221 -1.84 -15.05 6.10
C LEU A 221 -2.40 -16.27 6.83
N ASN A 222 -3.66 -16.22 7.28
CA ASN A 222 -4.29 -17.34 7.98
C ASN A 222 -4.50 -18.58 7.10
N HIS A 223 -4.66 -18.43 5.78
CA HIS A 223 -4.87 -19.54 4.86
C HIS A 223 -3.59 -20.15 4.29
N HIS A 224 -2.54 -19.34 4.13
CA HIS A 224 -1.40 -19.72 3.28
C HIS A 224 -0.05 -19.69 3.99
N TYR A 225 0.04 -19.09 5.16
CA TYR A 225 1.31 -18.88 5.85
C TYR A 225 1.23 -19.35 7.30
N ARG A 226 2.40 -19.64 7.88
CA ARG A 226 2.49 -19.91 9.30
C ARG A 226 2.63 -18.58 10.03
N VAL A 227 2.14 -18.52 11.26
CA VAL A 227 2.24 -17.31 12.10
C VAL A 227 3.70 -16.93 12.42
N ASP A 228 4.64 -17.87 12.29
CA ASP A 228 6.08 -17.69 12.47
C ASP A 228 6.84 -17.45 11.15
N THR A 229 6.16 -17.38 10.01
CA THR A 229 6.78 -17.01 8.73
C THR A 229 7.50 -15.66 8.88
N PRO A 230 8.78 -15.55 8.50
CA PRO A 230 9.50 -14.28 8.47
C PRO A 230 8.82 -13.30 7.51
N ILE A 231 8.68 -12.05 7.94
CA ILE A 231 8.04 -11.02 7.12
C ILE A 231 8.74 -10.78 5.77
N SER A 232 10.06 -11.02 5.70
CA SER A 232 10.83 -10.90 4.46
C SER A 232 10.41 -11.83 3.32
N GLU A 233 9.70 -12.92 3.60
CA GLU A 233 9.13 -13.78 2.56
C GLU A 233 7.95 -13.12 1.81
N LEU A 234 7.36 -12.07 2.42
CA LEU A 234 6.15 -11.40 1.93
C LEU A 234 6.43 -10.08 1.20
N TRP A 235 7.70 -9.68 1.08
CA TRP A 235 8.08 -8.47 0.36
C TRP A 235 7.52 -8.45 -1.07
N GLY A 236 6.89 -7.32 -1.39
CA GLY A 236 6.29 -6.96 -2.68
C GLY A 236 7.24 -6.20 -3.58
#